data_AF-C1N306-F1
#
_entry.id   AF-C1N306-F1
#
_cell.length_a   1.000
_cell.length_b   1.000
_cell.length_c   1.000
_cell.angle_alpha   90.00
_cell.angle_beta   90.00
_cell.angle_gamma   90.00
#
_symmetry.space_group_name_H-M   'P 1'
#
loop_
_entity.id
_entity.type
_entity.pdbx_description
1 polymer ?
#
loop_
_entity_poly.entity_id
_entity_poly.type
_entity_poly.pdbx_seq_one_letter_code
_entity_poly.pdbx_strand_id
1 'polypeptide(L)'
;MAGVGDMLAISSLLGGGDRDDDERASSSAAATGASNSNPAAIYVGKDDGVPVPAVKRGGIRARADPKAVWDASELEDDFDFDDDDDDDGGGGDGDGSFALKTPKYEFLYKQAVSTADAFLGMAHNKDPGTRSCEDVVMKMYLPGTTAMRDLDLDVQKDRLRLRSALYKLSVYLPHVVDPDAGKAEWDAARECLKVTMPIAEEDGEW
;
A
#
# COMPACT_ATOMS: atom_id res chain seq x y z
N MET A 1 17.88 -53.69 6.78
CA MET A 1 19.16 -53.47 7.49
C MET A 1 19.94 -52.42 6.73
N ALA A 2 19.97 -51.19 7.22
CA ALA A 2 20.72 -50.08 6.64
C ALA A 2 21.35 -49.28 7.79
N GLY A 3 22.57 -48.80 7.59
CA GLY A 3 23.10 -47.64 8.32
C GLY A 3 24.12 -47.90 9.43
N VAL A 4 25.31 -48.42 9.09
CA VAL A 4 26.54 -48.15 9.87
C VAL A 4 27.64 -47.83 8.84
N GLY A 5 27.61 -46.61 8.31
CA GLY A 5 28.54 -46.20 7.24
C GLY A 5 29.05 -44.77 7.33
N ASP A 6 28.55 -43.94 8.24
CA ASP A 6 28.80 -42.49 8.18
C ASP A 6 29.36 -41.87 9.47
N MET A 7 29.72 -42.69 10.46
CA MET A 7 30.33 -42.18 11.70
C MET A 7 31.84 -41.93 11.59
N LEU A 8 32.50 -42.40 10.52
CA LEU A 8 33.93 -42.14 10.31
C LEU A 8 34.19 -40.77 9.65
N ALA A 9 33.24 -40.21 8.90
CA ALA A 9 33.38 -38.92 8.21
C ALA A 9 33.30 -37.71 9.18
N ILE A 10 32.54 -37.85 10.27
CA ILE A 10 32.37 -36.82 11.31
C ILE A 10 33.58 -36.72 12.26
N SER A 11 34.46 -37.72 12.32
CA SER A 11 35.69 -37.66 13.14
C SER A 11 36.77 -36.78 12.52
N SER A 12 36.77 -36.60 11.20
CA SER A 12 37.72 -35.74 10.47
C SER A 12 37.37 -34.25 10.50
N LEU A 13 36.13 -33.90 10.88
CA LEU A 13 35.65 -32.52 10.94
C LEU A 13 35.69 -31.92 12.37
N LEU A 14 35.86 -32.75 13.41
CA LEU A 14 35.81 -32.32 14.81
C LEU A 14 37.20 -32.28 15.51
N GLY A 15 38.27 -32.68 14.85
CA GLY A 15 39.64 -32.63 15.38
C GLY A 15 40.29 -31.27 15.14
N GLY A 16 40.12 -30.34 16.08
CA GLY A 16 40.76 -29.03 16.04
C GLY A 16 42.26 -29.03 16.37
N GLY A 17 42.99 -28.09 15.75
CA GLY A 17 44.28 -27.53 16.20
C GLY A 17 45.44 -27.79 15.22
N ASP A 18 46.39 -26.89 14.96
CA ASP A 18 46.58 -25.43 15.12
C ASP A 18 47.86 -25.12 14.30
N ARG A 19 48.07 -23.84 13.91
CA ARG A 19 49.34 -23.21 13.47
C ARG A 19 50.10 -23.78 12.25
N ASP A 20 50.21 -22.94 11.22
CA ASP A 20 51.52 -22.47 10.75
C ASP A 20 51.36 -21.07 10.12
N ASP A 21 52.06 -20.12 10.75
CA ASP A 21 52.42 -18.79 10.25
C ASP A 21 53.29 -18.94 9.00
N ASP A 22 52.92 -18.28 7.90
CA ASP A 22 53.88 -17.96 6.85
C ASP A 22 53.74 -16.48 6.46
N GLU A 23 54.72 -15.72 6.97
CA GLU A 23 54.92 -14.29 6.79
C GLU A 23 55.15 -13.95 5.32
N ARG A 24 54.25 -13.16 4.71
CA ARG A 24 54.56 -12.47 3.45
C ARG A 24 54.97 -11.03 3.72
N ALA A 25 56.25 -10.87 4.00
CA ALA A 25 56.95 -9.60 4.01
C ALA A 25 56.70 -8.83 2.70
N SER A 26 56.18 -7.62 2.83
CA SER A 26 56.08 -6.65 1.74
C SER A 26 57.46 -6.07 1.45
N SER A 27 58.05 -6.43 0.32
CA SER A 27 59.22 -5.76 -0.23
C SER A 27 58.81 -4.67 -1.23
N SER A 28 58.93 -3.43 -0.75
CA SER A 28 59.19 -2.15 -1.44
C SER A 28 59.10 -2.08 -2.99
N ALA A 29 58.30 -1.13 -3.48
CA ALA A 29 58.75 -0.15 -4.48
C ALA A 29 57.86 1.10 -4.43
N ALA A 30 58.52 2.27 -4.45
CA ALA A 30 57.95 3.59 -4.24
C ALA A 30 56.93 4.01 -5.31
N ALA A 31 55.84 4.66 -4.88
CA ALA A 31 55.17 5.69 -5.66
C ALA A 31 54.59 6.72 -4.68
N THR A 32 55.36 7.79 -4.49
CA THR A 32 54.94 9.03 -3.86
C THR A 32 53.68 9.58 -4.52
N GLY A 33 52.65 9.85 -3.73
CA GLY A 33 51.46 10.57 -4.18
C GLY A 33 50.53 10.83 -3.02
N ALA A 34 50.79 11.89 -2.25
CA ALA A 34 49.90 12.34 -1.19
C ALA A 34 48.51 12.63 -1.75
N SER A 35 47.51 11.82 -1.40
CA SER A 35 46.11 12.13 -1.67
C SER A 35 45.66 13.21 -0.69
N ASN A 36 45.86 14.47 -1.09
CA ASN A 36 45.32 15.61 -0.37
C ASN A 36 43.79 15.52 -0.42
N SER A 37 43.17 15.14 0.70
CA SER A 37 41.72 15.09 0.89
C SER A 37 41.16 16.49 1.06
N ASN A 38 41.17 17.28 -0.01
CA ASN A 38 40.51 18.57 -0.04
C ASN A 38 39.55 18.59 -1.24
N PRO A 39 38.23 18.77 -1.05
CA PRO A 39 37.24 18.71 -2.14
C PRO A 39 37.48 19.74 -3.24
N ALA A 40 38.25 20.81 -2.98
CA ALA A 40 38.65 21.81 -3.96
C ALA A 40 39.78 21.33 -4.92
N ALA A 41 40.42 20.19 -4.66
CA ALA A 41 41.46 19.61 -5.52
C ALA A 41 40.91 18.71 -6.64
N ILE A 42 39.59 18.48 -6.67
CA ILE A 42 38.92 17.80 -7.79
C ILE A 42 38.86 18.81 -8.94
N TYR A 43 39.84 18.74 -9.86
CA TYR A 43 39.76 19.44 -11.13
C TYR A 43 38.56 18.90 -11.91
N VAL A 44 37.46 19.64 -11.97
CA VAL A 44 36.41 19.40 -12.96
C VAL A 44 36.90 20.02 -14.27
N GLY A 45 37.72 19.25 -14.98
CA GLY A 45 38.05 19.54 -16.37
C GLY A 45 36.78 19.53 -17.23
N LYS A 46 36.79 20.33 -18.29
CA LYS A 46 35.79 20.28 -19.35
C LYS A 46 35.69 18.84 -19.84
N ASP A 47 34.48 18.28 -19.73
CA ASP A 47 34.03 16.98 -20.22
C ASP A 47 35.04 16.30 -21.17
N ASP A 48 35.85 15.38 -20.63
CA ASP A 48 36.93 14.68 -21.37
C ASP A 48 36.41 13.77 -22.51
N GLY A 49 35.16 13.91 -22.93
CA GLY A 49 34.57 13.13 -24.03
C GLY A 49 34.58 11.63 -23.79
N VAL A 50 34.89 11.17 -22.57
CA VAL A 50 34.92 9.75 -22.23
C VAL A 50 33.47 9.29 -22.17
N PRO A 51 33.03 8.40 -23.08
CA PRO A 51 31.68 7.87 -23.03
C PRO A 51 31.52 7.11 -21.72
N VAL A 52 30.62 7.57 -20.86
CA VAL A 52 30.22 6.85 -19.66
C VAL A 52 29.71 5.48 -20.15
N PRO A 53 30.30 4.35 -19.74
CA PRO A 53 29.81 3.05 -20.18
C PRO A 53 28.36 2.93 -19.73
N ALA A 54 27.45 2.79 -20.70
CA ALA A 54 26.05 2.53 -20.42
C ALA A 54 25.99 1.25 -19.60
N VAL A 55 25.78 1.39 -18.29
CA VAL A 55 25.42 0.28 -17.43
C VAL A 55 24.12 -0.24 -18.01
N LYS A 56 24.19 -1.36 -18.73
CA LYS A 56 23.01 -2.16 -19.05
C LYS A 56 22.44 -2.60 -17.71
N ARG A 57 21.54 -1.79 -17.14
CA ARG A 57 20.68 -2.19 -16.04
C ARG A 57 19.78 -3.28 -16.61
N GLY A 58 20.25 -4.51 -16.53
CA GLY A 58 19.48 -5.68 -16.90
C GLY A 58 18.14 -5.63 -16.15
N GLY A 59 17.05 -5.60 -16.91
CA GLY A 59 15.71 -5.85 -16.38
C GLY A 59 14.83 -4.63 -16.10
N ILE A 60 15.26 -3.38 -16.34
CA ILE A 60 14.36 -2.23 -16.17
C ILE A 60 13.74 -1.91 -17.53
N ARG A 61 12.41 -2.07 -17.63
CA ARG A 61 11.61 -1.64 -18.79
C ARG A 61 11.96 -0.19 -19.14
N ALA A 62 11.90 0.17 -20.42
CA ALA A 62 12.21 1.53 -20.87
C ALA A 62 11.35 2.54 -20.07
N ARG A 63 12.00 3.37 -19.24
CA ARG A 63 11.34 4.38 -18.43
C ARG A 63 10.67 5.40 -19.35
N ALA A 64 9.45 5.82 -19.01
CA ALA A 64 8.66 6.76 -19.82
C ALA A 64 9.37 8.12 -19.99
N ASP A 65 10.14 8.56 -18.98
CA ASP A 65 10.93 9.79 -19.02
C ASP A 65 12.38 9.58 -18.58
N PRO A 66 13.39 9.98 -19.40
CA PRO A 66 14.81 9.77 -19.10
C PRO A 66 15.36 10.69 -17.99
N LYS A 67 14.54 11.61 -17.47
CA LYS A 67 14.91 12.56 -16.41
C LYS A 67 14.07 12.38 -15.13
N ALA A 68 13.02 11.57 -15.17
CA ALA A 68 12.25 11.24 -13.98
C ALA A 68 13.03 10.23 -13.13
N VAL A 69 13.28 10.57 -11.87
CA VAL A 69 13.95 9.68 -10.91
C VAL A 69 13.02 8.52 -10.51
N TRP A 70 11.70 8.76 -10.56
CA TRP A 70 10.64 7.83 -10.18
C TRP A 70 9.70 7.60 -11.36
N ASP A 71 9.27 6.35 -11.56
CA ASP A 71 8.17 6.03 -12.46
C ASP A 71 6.84 6.04 -11.69
N ALA A 72 5.71 6.35 -12.32
CA ALA A 72 4.42 6.38 -11.63
C ALA A 72 4.04 5.01 -11.05
N SER A 73 4.53 3.91 -11.65
CA SER A 73 4.37 2.55 -11.10
C SER A 73 5.28 2.26 -9.90
N GLU A 74 6.30 3.09 -9.63
CA GLU A 74 7.20 2.99 -8.48
C GLU A 74 6.73 3.86 -7.31
N LEU A 75 5.69 4.68 -7.50
CA LEU A 75 5.05 5.42 -6.41
C LEU A 75 3.98 4.52 -5.79
N GLU A 76 4.13 4.21 -4.51
CA GLU A 76 3.09 3.55 -3.74
C GLU A 76 1.92 4.52 -3.56
N ASP A 77 0.70 4.04 -3.83
CA ASP A 77 -0.52 4.77 -3.54
C ASP A 77 -0.53 5.08 -2.03
N ASP A 78 -0.66 6.35 -1.66
CA ASP A 78 -0.67 6.75 -0.25
C ASP A 78 -1.86 6.15 0.53
N PHE A 79 -2.82 5.55 -0.17
CA PHE A 79 -3.96 4.81 0.38
C PHE A 79 -3.68 3.33 0.70
N ASP A 80 -2.55 2.76 0.27
CA ASP A 80 -2.20 1.36 0.49
C ASP A 80 -1.21 1.13 1.65
N PHE A 81 -0.82 2.20 2.35
CA PHE A 81 -0.30 2.04 3.69
C PHE A 81 -1.48 1.64 4.59
N ASP A 82 -1.57 0.35 4.87
CA ASP A 82 -2.50 -0.26 5.81
C ASP A 82 -2.21 0.35 7.19
N ASP A 83 -2.87 1.48 7.47
CA ASP A 83 -2.92 2.16 8.76
C ASP A 83 -3.85 1.36 9.69
N ASP A 84 -3.56 0.06 9.83
CA ASP A 84 -4.20 -0.88 10.75
C ASP A 84 -3.42 -0.91 12.09
N ASP A 85 -2.61 0.14 12.35
CA ASP A 85 -2.12 0.47 13.67
C ASP A 85 -3.21 1.31 14.36
N ASP A 86 -4.06 0.62 15.11
CA ASP A 86 -4.82 1.17 16.24
C ASP A 86 -3.85 1.84 17.26
N ASP A 87 -3.24 2.97 16.92
CA ASP A 87 -2.46 3.78 17.85
C ASP A 87 -3.33 4.92 18.40
N ASP A 88 -4.25 4.55 19.29
CA ASP A 88 -4.62 5.43 20.40
C ASP A 88 -3.42 5.48 21.38
N GLY A 89 -2.37 6.23 21.02
CA GLY A 89 -1.39 6.73 21.97
C GLY A 89 0.06 6.24 21.83
N GLY A 90 0.79 6.80 20.88
CA GLY A 90 2.22 6.57 20.73
C GLY A 90 2.92 7.76 20.10
N GLY A 91 3.44 8.67 20.94
CA GLY A 91 4.28 9.77 20.49
C GLY A 91 5.46 9.29 19.63
N GLY A 92 5.60 9.87 18.45
CA GLY A 92 6.70 9.64 17.52
C GLY A 92 7.09 10.95 16.85
N ASP A 93 8.37 11.23 16.86
CA ASP A 93 8.95 12.54 16.65
C ASP A 93 9.07 12.85 15.15
N GLY A 94 8.41 13.90 14.68
CA GLY A 94 8.83 14.66 13.51
C GLY A 94 8.49 14.11 12.13
N ASP A 95 7.28 14.40 11.64
CA ASP A 95 7.07 14.95 10.30
C ASP A 95 5.78 15.76 10.29
N GLY A 96 5.81 16.97 9.75
CA GLY A 96 4.74 17.96 9.85
C GLY A 96 3.49 17.68 9.01
N SER A 97 3.20 16.41 8.71
CA SER A 97 1.94 16.03 8.06
C SER A 97 0.81 16.22 9.06
N PHE A 98 -0.16 17.08 8.73
CA PHE A 98 -1.42 17.15 9.46
C PHE A 98 -2.01 15.72 9.50
N ALA A 99 -1.97 15.06 10.66
CA ALA A 99 -2.56 13.74 10.83
C ALA A 99 -4.06 13.82 10.50
N LEU A 100 -4.42 13.35 9.30
CA LEU A 100 -5.80 13.27 8.84
C LEU A 100 -6.52 12.28 9.74
N LYS A 101 -7.70 12.64 10.25
CA LYS A 101 -8.45 11.79 11.16
C LYS A 101 -9.26 10.77 10.36
N THR A 102 -9.43 9.57 10.90
CA THR A 102 -10.39 8.61 10.34
C THR A 102 -11.81 8.98 10.78
N PRO A 103 -12.74 9.25 9.85
CA PRO A 103 -14.11 9.59 10.22
C PRO A 103 -14.85 8.37 10.75
N LYS A 104 -15.85 8.58 11.61
CA LYS A 104 -16.73 7.50 12.05
C LYS A 104 -17.66 7.11 10.89
N TYR A 105 -17.78 5.83 10.61
CA TYR A 105 -18.64 5.33 9.55
C TYR A 105 -19.48 4.15 10.02
N GLU A 106 -20.61 3.93 9.35
CA GLU A 106 -21.51 2.80 9.55
C GLU A 106 -22.01 2.26 8.21
N PHE A 107 -22.12 0.93 8.11
CA PHE A 107 -22.75 0.26 6.97
C PHE A 107 -24.22 -0.05 7.30
N LEU A 108 -25.10 0.31 6.38
CA LEU A 108 -26.50 -0.05 6.37
C LEU A 108 -26.83 -0.76 5.07
N TYR A 109 -27.92 -1.51 5.05
CA TYR A 109 -28.37 -2.24 3.88
C TYR A 109 -29.80 -1.86 3.55
N LYS A 110 -30.11 -1.76 2.26
CA LYS A 110 -31.43 -1.41 1.76
C LYS A 110 -31.96 -2.52 0.87
N GLN A 111 -33.18 -2.93 1.17
CA GLN A 111 -33.91 -4.01 0.50
C GLN A 111 -35.25 -3.46 0.00
N ALA A 112 -35.54 -3.57 -1.29
CA ALA A 112 -36.84 -3.16 -1.81
C ALA A 112 -37.92 -4.21 -1.46
N VAL A 113 -38.51 -4.11 -0.28
CA VAL A 113 -39.60 -5.01 0.13
C VAL A 113 -40.93 -4.52 -0.48
N SER A 114 -41.63 -5.40 -1.21
CA SER A 114 -42.97 -5.10 -1.74
C SER A 114 -44.06 -5.48 -0.73
N THR A 115 -45.28 -4.97 -0.90
CA THR A 115 -46.42 -5.36 -0.05
C THR A 115 -46.75 -6.85 -0.15
N ALA A 116 -46.54 -7.46 -1.33
CA ALA A 116 -46.68 -8.89 -1.54
C ALA A 116 -45.64 -9.71 -0.76
N ASP A 117 -44.42 -9.20 -0.66
CA ASP A 117 -43.36 -9.81 0.15
C ASP A 117 -43.68 -9.70 1.64
N ALA A 118 -43.95 -8.48 2.12
CA ALA A 118 -44.21 -8.21 3.53
C ALA A 118 -45.48 -8.89 4.08
N PHE A 119 -46.54 -9.01 3.27
CA PHE A 119 -47.86 -9.47 3.74
C PHE A 119 -48.25 -10.87 3.25
N LEU A 120 -47.78 -11.28 2.07
CA LEU A 120 -48.17 -12.55 1.46
C LEU A 120 -47.02 -13.57 1.44
N GLY A 121 -45.82 -13.21 1.93
CA GLY A 121 -44.67 -14.11 1.96
C GLY A 121 -44.26 -14.59 0.56
N MET A 122 -44.55 -13.81 -0.49
CA MET A 122 -44.30 -14.19 -1.87
C MET A 122 -42.85 -13.96 -2.31
N ALA A 123 -41.97 -13.52 -1.42
CA ALA A 123 -40.55 -13.48 -1.73
C ALA A 123 -39.93 -14.86 -1.64
N HIS A 124 -39.55 -15.39 -2.79
CA HIS A 124 -38.74 -16.61 -2.86
C HIS A 124 -37.30 -16.36 -2.35
N ASN A 125 -36.78 -15.14 -2.51
CA ASN A 125 -35.37 -14.80 -2.31
C ASN A 125 -35.13 -13.59 -1.37
N LYS A 126 -36.15 -13.11 -0.63
CA LYS A 126 -36.01 -11.99 0.31
C LYS A 126 -36.07 -12.51 1.74
N ASP A 127 -34.94 -12.46 2.42
CA ASP A 127 -34.79 -12.74 3.84
C ASP A 127 -34.46 -11.44 4.61
N PRO A 128 -34.69 -11.38 5.93
CA PRO A 128 -34.40 -10.20 6.73
C PRO A 128 -32.88 -9.97 6.96
N GLY A 129 -32.02 -10.80 6.38
CA GLY A 129 -30.58 -10.66 6.41
C GLY A 129 -30.05 -9.75 5.30
N THR A 130 -28.74 -9.53 5.33
CA THR A 130 -28.04 -8.65 4.40
C THR A 130 -27.85 -9.26 3.01
N ARG A 131 -28.03 -10.58 2.86
CA ARG A 131 -27.84 -11.30 1.59
C ARG A 131 -28.88 -10.96 0.53
N SER A 132 -30.10 -10.62 0.95
CA SER A 132 -31.18 -10.23 0.04
C SER A 132 -31.26 -8.72 -0.22
N CYS A 133 -30.30 -7.95 0.31
CA CYS A 133 -30.28 -6.50 0.10
C CYS A 133 -29.72 -6.18 -1.28
N GLU A 134 -30.27 -5.15 -1.91
CA GLU A 134 -29.91 -4.74 -3.27
C GLU A 134 -28.89 -3.59 -3.22
N ASP A 135 -28.95 -2.73 -2.20
CA ASP A 135 -28.01 -1.63 -2.01
C ASP A 135 -27.30 -1.71 -0.65
N VAL A 136 -25.99 -1.41 -0.65
CA VAL A 136 -25.22 -1.04 0.54
C VAL A 136 -25.25 0.47 0.70
N VAL A 137 -25.52 0.96 1.91
CA VAL A 137 -25.51 2.37 2.25
C VAL A 137 -24.47 2.63 3.31
N MET A 138 -23.40 3.34 2.96
CA MET A 138 -22.40 3.79 3.92
C MET A 138 -22.72 5.20 4.39
N LYS A 139 -22.76 5.42 5.71
CA LYS A 139 -22.85 6.76 6.28
C LYS A 139 -21.54 7.10 6.96
N MET A 140 -21.01 8.27 6.65
CA MET A 140 -19.76 8.78 7.21
C MET A 140 -20.05 10.09 7.93
N TYR A 141 -19.64 10.19 9.18
CA TYR A 141 -19.80 11.37 10.03
C TYR A 141 -18.53 12.22 9.96
N LEU A 142 -18.66 13.43 9.41
CA LEU A 142 -17.55 14.31 9.03
C LEU A 142 -17.72 15.70 9.66
N PRO A 143 -17.70 15.81 11.00
CA PRO A 143 -17.95 17.08 11.67
C PRO A 143 -16.89 18.13 11.31
N GLY A 144 -17.32 19.37 11.05
CA GLY A 144 -16.44 20.45 10.61
C GLY A 144 -16.18 20.51 9.11
N THR A 145 -16.71 19.56 8.31
CA THR A 145 -16.72 19.68 6.86
C THR A 145 -17.95 20.49 6.43
N THR A 146 -17.75 21.65 5.81
CA THR A 146 -18.86 22.56 5.47
C THR A 146 -19.46 22.30 4.08
N ALA A 147 -18.67 21.78 3.13
CA ALA A 147 -19.10 21.59 1.75
C ALA A 147 -18.72 20.22 1.20
N MET A 148 -19.65 19.61 0.46
CA MET A 148 -19.42 18.37 -0.30
C MET A 148 -18.30 18.51 -1.35
N ARG A 149 -18.01 19.74 -1.81
CA ARG A 149 -16.97 19.99 -2.83
C ARG A 149 -15.55 19.76 -2.32
N ASP A 150 -15.36 19.80 -1.02
CA ASP A 150 -14.05 19.58 -0.38
C ASP A 150 -13.83 18.10 -0.06
N LEU A 151 -14.79 17.24 -0.44
CA LEU A 151 -14.73 15.79 -0.30
C LEU A 151 -14.42 15.17 -1.65
N ASP A 152 -13.34 14.40 -1.69
CA ASP A 152 -13.00 13.55 -2.81
C ASP A 152 -13.40 12.11 -2.46
N LEU A 153 -14.35 11.56 -3.20
CA LEU A 153 -14.90 10.22 -3.00
C LEU A 153 -14.60 9.38 -4.22
N ASP A 154 -13.81 8.34 -4.03
CA ASP A 154 -13.53 7.31 -5.03
C ASP A 154 -14.17 6.00 -4.60
N VAL A 155 -15.08 5.50 -5.44
CA VAL A 155 -15.80 4.24 -5.21
C VAL A 155 -15.26 3.23 -6.21
N GLN A 156 -14.62 2.20 -5.70
CA GLN A 156 -14.18 1.04 -6.47
C GLN A 156 -15.11 -0.13 -6.21
N LYS A 157 -14.88 -1.26 -6.88
CA LYS A 157 -15.73 -2.44 -6.77
C LYS A 157 -15.72 -3.04 -5.37
N ASP A 158 -14.55 -3.07 -4.73
CA ASP A 158 -14.30 -3.74 -3.44
C ASP A 158 -13.78 -2.77 -2.37
N ARG A 159 -13.49 -1.51 -2.73
CA ARG A 159 -12.93 -0.52 -1.83
C ARG A 159 -13.62 0.84 -2.00
N LEU A 160 -13.78 1.56 -0.91
CA LEU A 160 -14.21 2.96 -0.89
C LEU A 160 -13.12 3.81 -0.28
N ARG A 161 -12.72 4.86 -1.00
CA ARG A 161 -11.72 5.84 -0.59
C ARG A 161 -12.38 7.20 -0.45
N LEU A 162 -12.20 7.86 0.68
CA LEU A 162 -12.63 9.24 0.94
C LEU A 162 -11.42 10.06 1.39
N ARG A 163 -11.23 11.22 0.77
CA ARG A 163 -10.22 12.20 1.18
C ARG A 163 -10.87 13.57 1.38
N SER A 164 -10.44 14.26 2.41
CA SER A 164 -10.74 15.66 2.65
C SER A 164 -9.55 16.36 3.30
N ALA A 165 -9.66 17.66 3.55
CA ALA A 165 -8.62 18.43 4.25
C ALA A 165 -8.38 17.97 5.71
N LEU A 166 -9.37 17.31 6.32
CA LEU A 166 -9.34 16.91 7.73
C LEU A 166 -9.43 15.40 7.94
N TYR A 167 -10.00 14.69 6.96
CA TYR A 167 -10.35 13.29 7.07
C TYR A 167 -9.77 12.45 5.93
N LYS A 168 -9.34 11.24 6.26
CA LYS A 168 -8.95 10.21 5.28
C LYS A 168 -9.64 8.91 5.69
N LEU A 169 -10.20 8.22 4.71
CA LEU A 169 -10.82 6.90 4.91
C LEU A 169 -10.49 6.03 3.70
N SER A 170 -10.02 4.82 3.95
CA SER A 170 -9.90 3.76 2.95
C SER A 170 -10.41 2.50 3.60
N VAL A 171 -11.55 1.99 3.13
CA VAL A 171 -12.18 0.80 3.70
C VAL A 171 -12.56 -0.17 2.61
N TYR A 172 -12.41 -1.46 2.92
CA TYR A 172 -12.91 -2.53 2.09
C TYR A 172 -14.42 -2.69 2.27
N LEU A 173 -15.12 -2.89 1.16
CA LEU A 173 -16.55 -3.09 1.13
C LEU A 173 -16.86 -4.57 1.43
N PRO A 174 -17.94 -4.86 2.18
CA PRO A 174 -18.34 -6.23 2.50
C PRO A 174 -18.86 -7.02 1.30
N HIS A 175 -19.27 -6.32 0.24
CA HIS A 175 -19.75 -6.89 -1.02
C HIS A 175 -19.15 -6.10 -2.17
N VAL A 176 -19.03 -6.76 -3.32
CA VAL A 176 -18.69 -6.08 -4.57
C VAL A 176 -19.86 -5.18 -4.98
N VAL A 177 -19.55 -3.94 -5.34
CA VAL A 177 -20.53 -2.94 -5.76
C VAL A 177 -20.27 -2.50 -7.19
N ASP A 178 -21.32 -1.98 -7.83
CA ASP A 178 -21.18 -1.27 -9.10
C ASP A 178 -20.83 0.21 -8.83
N PRO A 179 -19.61 0.66 -9.19
CA PRO A 179 -19.18 2.03 -8.94
C PRO A 179 -19.94 3.06 -9.78
N ASP A 180 -20.47 2.67 -10.94
CA ASP A 180 -21.12 3.60 -11.88
C ASP A 180 -22.57 3.95 -11.48
N ALA A 181 -23.25 3.03 -10.79
CA ALA A 181 -24.63 3.19 -10.35
C ALA A 181 -24.77 3.72 -8.91
N GLY A 182 -23.67 4.15 -8.29
CA GLY A 182 -23.64 4.73 -6.95
C GLY A 182 -24.28 6.12 -6.86
N LYS A 183 -24.87 6.44 -5.70
CA LYS A 183 -25.44 7.75 -5.38
C LYS A 183 -24.92 8.27 -4.05
N ALA A 184 -24.30 9.45 -4.06
CA ALA A 184 -23.87 10.14 -2.85
C ALA A 184 -24.79 11.34 -2.52
N GLU A 185 -25.10 11.53 -1.25
CA GLU A 185 -25.91 12.62 -0.71
C GLU A 185 -25.25 13.20 0.54
N TRP A 186 -25.06 14.52 0.57
CA TRP A 186 -24.51 15.23 1.72
C TRP A 186 -25.64 15.82 2.58
N ASP A 187 -25.69 15.42 3.84
CA ASP A 187 -26.58 16.01 4.85
C ASP A 187 -25.79 17.04 5.68
N ALA A 188 -26.00 18.32 5.37
CA ALA A 188 -25.34 19.44 6.06
C ALA A 188 -25.82 19.63 7.51
N ALA A 189 -27.03 19.17 7.86
CA ALA A 189 -27.55 19.33 9.22
C ALA A 189 -26.89 18.34 10.19
N ARG A 190 -26.52 17.16 9.68
CA ARG A 190 -25.86 16.08 10.45
C ARG A 190 -24.36 15.97 10.16
N GLU A 191 -23.83 16.82 9.29
CA GLU A 191 -22.47 16.76 8.75
C GLU A 191 -22.11 15.32 8.33
N CYS A 192 -23.02 14.70 7.57
CA CYS A 192 -22.97 13.28 7.25
C CYS A 192 -23.03 13.05 5.73
N LEU A 193 -22.07 12.31 5.21
CA LEU A 193 -22.06 11.85 3.83
C LEU A 193 -22.71 10.47 3.77
N LYS A 194 -23.79 10.35 3.00
CA LYS A 194 -24.49 9.09 2.75
C LYS A 194 -24.20 8.63 1.33
N VAL A 195 -23.55 7.48 1.18
CA VAL A 195 -23.23 6.87 -0.11
C VAL A 195 -24.05 5.59 -0.25
N THR A 196 -24.91 5.53 -1.27
CA THR A 196 -25.70 4.35 -1.63
C THR A 196 -25.06 3.70 -2.83
N MET A 197 -24.69 2.43 -2.72
CA MET A 197 -23.97 1.66 -3.73
C MET A 197 -24.75 0.38 -4.01
N PRO A 198 -25.18 0.13 -5.24
CA PRO A 198 -25.86 -1.12 -5.58
C PRO A 198 -24.87 -2.29 -5.57
N ILE A 199 -25.29 -3.41 -5.02
CA ILE A 199 -24.50 -4.64 -4.95
C ILE A 199 -24.45 -5.26 -6.35
N ALA A 200 -23.25 -5.53 -6.85
CA ALA A 200 -23.09 -6.30 -8.06
C ALA A 200 -23.31 -7.79 -7.69
N GLU A 201 -24.31 -8.43 -8.30
CA GLU A 201 -24.40 -9.89 -8.23
C GLU A 201 -23.19 -10.45 -8.98
N GLU A 202 -22.29 -11.12 -8.26
CA GLU A 202 -21.19 -11.85 -8.86
C GLU A 202 -21.82 -12.97 -9.70
N ASP A 203 -21.83 -12.79 -11.04
CA ASP A 203 -22.19 -13.83 -12.00
C ASP A 203 -21.30 -15.05 -11.74
N GLY A 204 -21.78 -15.96 -10.90
CA GLY A 204 -21.08 -17.17 -10.51
C GLY A 204 -20.93 -18.09 -11.71
N GLU A 205 -19.81 -17.98 -12.43
CA GLU A 205 -19.26 -19.09 -13.19
C GLU A 205 -18.66 -20.09 -12.19
N TRP A 206 -19.43 -21.14 -11.90
CA TRP A 206 -18.97 -22.36 -11.22
C TRP A 206 -18.80 -23.49 -12.23
#